data_AF-A0A7K5AXK1-F1
#
_entry.id   AF-A0A7K5AXK1-F1
#
_cell.length_a   1.000
_cell.length_b   1.000
_cell.length_c   1.000
_cell.angle_alpha   90.00
_cell.angle_beta   90.00
_cell.angle_gamma   90.00
#
_symmetry.space_group_name_H-M   'P 1'
#
loop_
_entity.id
_entity.type
_entity.pdbx_description
1 polymer ?
#
loop_
_entity_poly.entity_id
_entity_poly.type
_entity_poly.pdbx_seq_one_letter_code
_entity_poly.pdbx_strand_id
1 'polypeptide(L)'
;APGQPPLQPYPPGRHGPRHGHRAVRDCQPRRFGSATHEAWPGDSSAAGPVASTRTFVSYLGPQRGGRGAVHGHFTFVRTPLSTVSVLEPGGAGGCGHRRRAPVRDTALRRPCLVAQNGGYFDMDTGECLGNVVSDGRLVRNSGGLQNAQFGIRKDGTMVFGYLSEEDVLNQTNPFVQLVSGVVWLLRDGEVYINESRMAECGDTQTTGTFDKFINVISARTAVGHDRQGRLVLVHVDGQTESRGVNLWEMAEFLKEQGVINAINLDGGGSATLVLNGTLANYPSEHCSFDSMWRCPRHVSTVVCVHEPDCDPPDCSGHGLCQAGHCHCTSAFWTGPACDTLDCGPANCSLHGVCTPSGCLCDAGWTGSNCTEECLLGWFGPNCQSQCMCEHSCPCDRETGSCNTTHDGALQEQLHKAGQCLASQNKERSKERFSLSESSWLSLSCGLALLLVLSALGNVGLVLKVRAERQRGDYRYHPLRDMNGAA
;
A
#
# COMPACT_ATOMS: atom_id res chain seq x y z
N ALA A 1 -21.00 -18.49 24.09
CA ALA A 1 -21.65 -19.38 23.10
C ALA A 1 -20.62 -20.36 22.58
N PRO A 2 -20.94 -21.65 22.35
CA PRO A 2 -19.99 -22.54 21.69
C PRO A 2 -19.64 -21.94 20.31
N GLY A 3 -18.35 -21.75 20.04
CA GLY A 3 -17.87 -21.18 18.79
C GLY A 3 -18.33 -22.01 17.58
N GLN A 4 -18.40 -21.38 16.40
CA GLN A 4 -18.70 -22.14 15.17
C GLN A 4 -17.69 -23.27 14.98
N PRO A 5 -18.15 -24.48 14.60
CA PRO A 5 -17.23 -25.57 14.30
C PRO A 5 -16.28 -25.13 13.18
N PRO A 6 -14.96 -25.31 13.36
CA PRO A 6 -13.97 -24.90 12.38
C PRO A 6 -14.13 -25.72 11.10
N LEU A 7 -13.94 -25.07 9.95
CA LEU A 7 -13.96 -25.73 8.65
C LEU A 7 -12.63 -26.42 8.41
N GLN A 8 -12.49 -27.65 8.91
CA GLN A 8 -11.24 -28.41 8.86
C GLN A 8 -11.30 -29.50 7.79
N PRO A 9 -10.29 -29.58 6.89
CA PRO A 9 -10.19 -30.68 5.92
C PRO A 9 -9.77 -32.00 6.56
N TYR A 10 -9.04 -31.94 7.67
CA TYR A 10 -8.45 -33.09 8.34
C TYR A 10 -8.75 -33.10 9.84
N PRO A 11 -8.74 -34.28 10.50
CA PRO A 11 -8.86 -34.38 11.95
C PRO A 11 -7.75 -33.63 12.70
N PRO A 12 -8.00 -33.18 13.95
CA PRO A 12 -7.00 -32.50 14.78
C PRO A 12 -5.68 -33.29 14.89
N GLY A 13 -4.55 -32.57 14.84
CA GLY A 13 -3.21 -33.15 14.92
C GLY A 13 -2.74 -33.93 13.68
N ARG A 14 -3.49 -33.90 12.57
CA ARG A 14 -3.08 -34.51 11.29
C ARG A 14 -3.44 -33.58 10.14
N HIS A 15 -2.48 -32.83 9.60
CA HIS A 15 -2.69 -32.05 8.38
C HIS A 15 -2.03 -32.75 7.19
N GLY A 16 -2.69 -32.73 6.03
CA GLY A 16 -2.18 -33.31 4.78
C GLY A 16 -2.27 -34.83 4.65
N PRO A 17 -2.03 -35.36 3.44
CA PRO A 17 -1.89 -36.79 3.20
C PRO A 17 -0.55 -37.32 3.72
N ARG A 18 -0.45 -38.65 3.88
CA ARG A 18 0.77 -39.33 4.35
C ARG A 18 1.63 -39.94 3.25
N HIS A 19 1.14 -39.94 2.01
CA HIS A 19 1.87 -40.46 0.87
C HIS A 19 2.84 -39.40 0.31
N GLY A 20 3.92 -39.84 -0.34
CA GLY A 20 4.92 -38.95 -0.92
C GLY A 20 4.50 -38.39 -2.29
N HIS A 21 5.23 -37.38 -2.77
CA HIS A 21 5.03 -36.73 -4.08
C HIS A 21 4.94 -37.69 -5.26
N ARG A 22 5.72 -38.79 -5.24
CA ARG A 22 5.67 -39.83 -6.27
C ARG A 22 4.27 -40.42 -6.45
N ALA A 23 3.54 -40.64 -5.35
CA ALA A 23 2.18 -41.19 -5.41
C ALA A 23 1.21 -40.22 -6.09
N VAL A 24 1.33 -38.91 -5.84
CA VAL A 24 0.54 -37.88 -6.51
C VAL A 24 0.78 -37.90 -8.03
N ARG A 25 2.06 -37.96 -8.43
CA ARG A 25 2.45 -38.04 -9.84
C ARG A 25 1.94 -39.31 -10.52
N ASP A 26 1.99 -40.45 -9.84
CA ASP A 26 1.61 -41.73 -10.45
C ASP A 26 0.08 -41.92 -10.52
N CYS A 27 -0.68 -41.22 -9.67
CA CYS A 27 -2.15 -41.28 -9.61
C CYS A 27 -2.87 -40.17 -10.40
N GLN A 28 -2.16 -39.17 -10.94
CA GLN A 28 -2.79 -38.08 -11.69
C GLN A 28 -3.24 -38.50 -13.11
N PRO A 29 -4.13 -37.76 -13.78
CA PRO A 29 -4.53 -38.03 -15.15
C PRO A 29 -3.34 -38.03 -16.12
N ARG A 30 -3.26 -39.04 -17.00
CA ARG A 30 -2.16 -39.24 -17.95
C ARG A 30 -1.88 -38.03 -18.85
N ARG A 31 -2.88 -37.19 -19.12
CA ARG A 31 -2.74 -35.96 -19.93
C ARG A 31 -1.67 -34.99 -19.38
N PHE A 32 -1.39 -35.05 -18.08
CA PHE A 32 -0.41 -34.18 -17.40
C PHE A 32 1.00 -34.80 -17.31
N GLY A 33 1.20 -36.02 -17.83
CA GLY A 33 2.48 -36.70 -17.81
C GLY A 33 3.07 -36.79 -16.40
N SER A 34 4.32 -36.34 -16.25
CA SER A 34 5.03 -36.29 -14.96
C SER A 34 4.91 -34.95 -14.22
N ALA A 35 4.28 -33.93 -14.83
CA ALA A 35 4.17 -32.61 -14.23
C ALA A 35 3.02 -32.57 -13.21
N THR A 36 3.34 -32.24 -11.96
CA THR A 36 2.36 -32.16 -10.86
C THR A 36 2.00 -30.72 -10.49
N HIS A 37 2.53 -29.74 -11.23
CA HIS A 37 2.28 -28.32 -11.06
C HIS A 37 2.20 -27.65 -12.45
N GLU A 38 1.52 -26.52 -12.51
CA GLU A 38 1.50 -25.61 -13.65
C GLU A 38 2.34 -24.37 -13.34
N ALA A 39 3.01 -23.85 -14.36
CA ALA A 39 3.82 -22.64 -14.29
C ALA A 39 3.31 -21.63 -15.30
N TRP A 40 3.16 -20.37 -14.89
CA TRP A 40 2.64 -19.30 -15.73
C TRP A 40 3.42 -18.00 -15.49
N PRO A 41 3.83 -17.26 -16.54
CA PRO A 41 4.52 -15.99 -16.35
C PRO A 41 3.60 -14.96 -15.69
N GLY A 42 4.08 -14.30 -14.63
CA GLY A 42 3.39 -13.17 -14.02
C GLY A 42 3.25 -11.99 -14.98
N ASP A 43 2.14 -11.27 -14.90
CA ASP A 43 1.92 -10.02 -15.62
C ASP A 43 3.03 -9.03 -15.27
N SER A 44 3.74 -8.51 -16.26
CA SER A 44 4.81 -7.50 -16.08
C SER A 44 4.38 -6.11 -16.53
N SER A 45 3.08 -5.88 -16.79
CA SER A 45 2.58 -4.60 -17.28
C SER A 45 2.55 -3.53 -16.17
N ALA A 46 3.30 -2.44 -16.36
CA ALA A 46 3.35 -1.32 -15.43
C ALA A 46 2.16 -0.34 -15.57
N ALA A 47 1.26 -0.56 -16.54
CA ALA A 47 0.15 0.35 -16.82
C ALA A 47 -1.12 -0.03 -16.04
N GLY A 48 -1.54 0.86 -15.13
CA GLY A 48 -2.77 0.76 -14.35
C GLY A 48 -2.52 0.62 -12.84
N PRO A 49 -3.58 0.51 -12.03
CA PRO A 49 -3.44 0.31 -10.59
C PRO A 49 -2.86 -1.08 -10.28
N VAL A 50 -2.06 -1.17 -9.20
CA VAL A 50 -1.49 -2.43 -8.69
C VAL A 50 -2.55 -3.50 -8.47
N ALA A 51 -3.67 -3.11 -7.85
CA ALA A 51 -4.79 -4.00 -7.56
C ALA A 51 -6.12 -3.36 -7.97
N SER A 52 -7.02 -4.17 -8.53
CA SER A 52 -8.41 -3.79 -8.81
C SER A 52 -9.35 -4.78 -8.14
N THR A 53 -10.05 -4.33 -7.10
CA THR A 53 -11.02 -5.13 -6.36
C THR A 53 -12.43 -4.89 -6.89
N ARG A 54 -13.15 -5.96 -7.21
CA ARG A 54 -14.54 -5.97 -7.67
C ARG A 54 -15.39 -6.75 -6.69
N THR A 55 -16.35 -6.09 -6.07
CA THR A 55 -17.38 -6.73 -5.24
C THR A 55 -18.42 -7.39 -6.13
N PHE A 56 -18.91 -8.57 -5.74
CA PHE A 56 -20.02 -9.22 -6.41
C PHE A 56 -21.07 -9.70 -5.41
N VAL A 57 -22.30 -9.79 -5.93
CA VAL A 57 -23.43 -10.46 -5.29
C VAL A 57 -24.05 -11.36 -6.35
N SER A 58 -23.96 -12.67 -6.15
CA SER A 58 -24.30 -13.64 -7.20
C SER A 58 -25.09 -14.83 -6.64
N TYR A 59 -25.88 -15.46 -7.50
CA TYR A 59 -26.63 -16.67 -7.18
C TYR A 59 -25.90 -17.86 -7.78
N LEU A 60 -25.23 -18.64 -6.94
CA LEU A 60 -24.37 -19.76 -7.35
C LEU A 60 -25.04 -21.10 -7.02
N GLY A 61 -24.88 -22.09 -7.92
CA GLY A 61 -25.35 -23.46 -7.75
C GLY A 61 -26.50 -23.89 -8.70
N PRO A 62 -26.62 -25.20 -9.02
CA PRO A 62 -27.54 -25.71 -10.03
C PRO A 62 -29.02 -25.63 -9.62
N GLN A 63 -29.32 -25.55 -8.33
CA GLN A 63 -30.68 -25.24 -7.86
C GLN A 63 -30.83 -23.73 -7.69
N ARG A 64 -31.19 -23.06 -8.79
CA ARG A 64 -31.64 -21.65 -8.84
C ARG A 64 -32.86 -21.32 -7.95
N GLY A 65 -33.35 -22.28 -7.16
CA GLY A 65 -34.50 -22.15 -6.28
C GLY A 65 -34.14 -22.46 -4.83
N GLY A 66 -33.83 -21.43 -4.04
CA GLY A 66 -33.89 -21.50 -2.57
C GLY A 66 -32.64 -21.08 -1.80
N ARG A 67 -31.46 -21.01 -2.42
CA ARG A 67 -30.24 -20.47 -1.76
C ARG A 67 -30.16 -18.95 -1.94
N GLY A 68 -29.86 -18.24 -0.86
CA GLY A 68 -29.69 -16.79 -0.86
C GLY A 68 -28.47 -16.36 -1.68
N ALA A 69 -28.38 -15.06 -1.95
CA ALA A 69 -27.25 -14.50 -2.67
C ALA A 69 -25.92 -14.69 -1.90
N VAL A 70 -24.85 -14.91 -2.65
CA VAL A 70 -23.48 -15.03 -2.15
C VAL A 70 -22.76 -13.70 -2.38
N HIS A 71 -22.08 -13.21 -1.36
CA HIS A 71 -21.32 -11.96 -1.38
C HIS A 71 -19.83 -12.28 -1.41
N GLY A 72 -19.06 -11.50 -2.19
CA GLY A 72 -17.63 -11.71 -2.24
C GLY A 72 -16.91 -10.65 -3.07
N HIS A 73 -15.61 -10.90 -3.26
CA HIS A 73 -14.71 -10.00 -3.95
C HIS A 73 -13.75 -10.79 -4.86
N PHE A 74 -13.49 -10.24 -6.03
CA PHE A 74 -12.31 -10.58 -6.85
C PHE A 74 -11.33 -9.43 -6.80
N THR A 75 -10.07 -9.72 -6.51
CA THR A 75 -8.98 -8.75 -6.62
C THR A 75 -8.03 -9.22 -7.70
N PHE A 76 -7.90 -8.41 -8.75
CA PHE A 76 -6.94 -8.65 -9.84
C PHE A 76 -5.69 -7.84 -9.57
N VAL A 77 -4.54 -8.50 -9.52
CA VAL A 77 -3.25 -7.92 -9.14
C VAL A 77 -2.28 -7.99 -10.32
N ARG A 78 -1.65 -6.86 -10.62
CA ARG A 78 -0.61 -6.72 -11.64
C ARG A 78 0.77 -6.82 -11.01
N THR A 79 1.77 -7.12 -11.83
CA THR A 79 3.18 -7.21 -11.41
C THR A 79 3.37 -8.01 -10.12
N PRO A 80 2.80 -9.24 -10.02
CA PRO A 80 2.72 -9.96 -8.75
C PRO A 80 4.08 -10.25 -8.13
N LEU A 81 5.16 -10.32 -8.93
CA LEU A 81 6.52 -10.46 -8.43
C LEU A 81 6.92 -9.35 -7.44
N SER A 82 6.54 -8.11 -7.71
CA SER A 82 6.94 -6.94 -6.89
C SER A 82 5.83 -6.47 -5.95
N THR A 83 4.59 -6.90 -6.14
CA THR A 83 3.42 -6.37 -5.41
C THR A 83 2.76 -7.37 -4.47
N VAL A 84 3.17 -8.65 -4.49
CA VAL A 84 2.55 -9.70 -3.65
C VAL A 84 3.56 -10.24 -2.66
N SER A 85 3.14 -10.31 -1.40
CA SER A 85 3.91 -10.87 -0.29
C SER A 85 3.09 -11.85 0.53
N VAL A 86 3.68 -12.98 0.89
CA VAL A 86 3.16 -13.87 1.94
C VAL A 86 3.76 -13.42 3.26
N LEU A 87 2.92 -12.99 4.20
CA LEU A 87 3.34 -12.46 5.49
C LEU A 87 3.11 -13.48 6.61
N GLU A 88 4.04 -13.52 7.56
CA GLU A 88 3.88 -14.25 8.81
C GLU A 88 2.95 -13.52 9.80
N PRO A 89 2.24 -14.25 10.70
CA PRO A 89 1.29 -13.65 11.64
C PRO A 89 1.96 -12.62 12.56
N GLY A 90 1.54 -11.36 12.46
CA GLY A 90 2.07 -10.28 13.27
C GLY A 90 3.54 -9.91 12.95
N GLY A 91 4.04 -10.25 11.75
CA GLY A 91 5.38 -9.90 11.27
C GLY A 91 6.36 -11.09 11.25
N ALA A 92 7.57 -10.83 10.76
CA ALA A 92 8.62 -11.84 10.60
C ALA A 92 8.88 -12.61 11.91
N GLY A 93 9.04 -13.93 11.79
CA GLY A 93 9.19 -14.86 12.92
C GLY A 93 7.86 -15.27 13.58
N GLY A 94 6.73 -14.74 13.13
CA GLY A 94 5.39 -15.07 13.64
C GLY A 94 5.10 -16.57 13.64
N CYS A 95 5.48 -17.29 12.58
CA CYS A 95 5.29 -18.74 12.50
C CYS A 95 6.19 -19.50 13.48
N GLY A 96 7.45 -19.08 13.64
CA GLY A 96 8.38 -19.68 14.60
C GLY A 96 7.90 -19.58 16.05
N HIS A 97 7.17 -18.50 16.37
CA HIS A 97 6.54 -18.30 17.68
C HIS A 97 5.11 -18.85 17.80
N ARG A 98 4.60 -19.54 16.76
CA ARG A 98 3.21 -20.03 16.70
C ARG A 98 2.17 -18.94 16.99
N ARG A 99 2.47 -17.72 16.53
CA ARG A 99 1.60 -16.56 16.74
C ARG A 99 0.37 -16.69 15.85
N ARG A 100 -0.75 -16.16 16.34
CA ARG A 100 -1.94 -15.87 15.53
C ARG A 100 -2.27 -14.40 15.66
N ALA A 101 -2.64 -13.75 14.56
CA ALA A 101 -3.00 -12.34 14.54
C ALA A 101 -4.14 -12.08 13.55
N PRO A 102 -4.99 -11.05 13.77
CA PRO A 102 -5.95 -10.63 12.76
C PRO A 102 -5.22 -10.24 11.46
N VAL A 103 -5.87 -10.47 10.31
CA VAL A 103 -5.33 -10.06 9.00
C VAL A 103 -4.98 -8.57 8.99
N ARG A 104 -5.87 -7.75 9.56
CA ARG A 104 -5.68 -6.30 9.68
C ARG A 104 -4.37 -5.94 10.36
N ASP A 105 -4.08 -6.53 11.51
CA ASP A 105 -2.91 -6.17 12.31
C ASP A 105 -1.61 -6.58 11.62
N THR A 106 -1.63 -7.71 10.90
CA THR A 106 -0.49 -8.13 10.06
C THR A 106 -0.33 -7.21 8.85
N ALA A 107 -1.44 -6.83 8.21
CA ALA A 107 -1.47 -5.91 7.06
C ALA A 107 -1.16 -4.45 7.39
N LEU A 108 -1.06 -4.07 8.68
CA LEU A 108 -0.59 -2.75 9.09
C LEU A 108 0.94 -2.68 9.21
N ARG A 109 1.62 -3.84 9.36
CA ARG A 109 3.09 -3.89 9.47
C ARG A 109 3.80 -3.73 8.13
N ARG A 110 3.11 -4.09 7.05
CA ARG A 110 3.49 -3.80 5.68
C ARG A 110 2.24 -3.19 5.04
N PRO A 111 2.24 -1.94 4.56
CA PRO A 111 1.03 -1.22 4.17
C PRO A 111 0.36 -1.88 2.95
N CYS A 112 -0.45 -2.91 3.20
CA CYS A 112 -1.15 -3.66 2.16
C CYS A 112 -2.34 -2.84 1.64
N LEU A 113 -2.41 -2.68 0.32
CA LEU A 113 -3.58 -2.18 -0.39
C LEU A 113 -4.75 -3.17 -0.23
N VAL A 114 -4.45 -4.46 -0.39
CA VAL A 114 -5.39 -5.57 -0.21
C VAL A 114 -4.71 -6.66 0.59
N ALA A 115 -5.39 -7.20 1.61
CA ALA A 115 -4.88 -8.36 2.34
C ALA A 115 -6.01 -9.36 2.59
N GLN A 116 -5.71 -10.64 2.42
CA GLN A 116 -6.60 -11.73 2.81
C GLN A 116 -5.86 -12.77 3.66
N ASN A 117 -6.60 -13.57 4.42
CA ASN A 117 -5.98 -14.69 5.14
C ASN A 117 -5.32 -15.67 4.14
N GLY A 118 -4.20 -16.27 4.55
CA GLY A 118 -3.39 -17.16 3.73
C GLY A 118 -3.65 -18.63 4.02
N GLY A 119 -2.57 -19.35 4.32
CA GLY A 119 -2.57 -20.78 4.52
C GLY A 119 -3.19 -21.24 5.84
N TYR A 120 -3.36 -22.55 5.94
CA TYR A 120 -3.92 -23.22 7.11
C TYR A 120 -2.97 -23.17 8.31
N PHE A 121 -3.56 -23.37 9.49
CA PHE A 121 -2.82 -23.44 10.75
C PHE A 121 -3.53 -24.36 11.74
N ASP A 122 -2.80 -24.82 12.74
CA ASP A 122 -3.35 -25.58 13.84
C ASP A 122 -4.06 -24.62 14.81
N MET A 123 -5.36 -24.78 14.97
CA MET A 123 -6.21 -23.85 15.76
C MET A 123 -5.89 -23.87 17.25
N ASP A 124 -5.36 -24.98 17.77
CA ASP A 124 -5.09 -25.18 19.20
C ASP A 124 -3.71 -24.64 19.56
N THR A 125 -2.71 -24.89 18.72
CA THR A 125 -1.30 -24.55 18.97
C THR A 125 -0.85 -23.25 18.30
N GLY A 126 -1.53 -22.81 17.24
CA GLY A 126 -1.12 -21.67 16.42
C GLY A 126 0.00 -21.98 15.41
N GLU A 127 0.38 -23.25 15.25
CA GLU A 127 1.42 -23.64 14.29
C GLU A 127 0.98 -23.38 12.84
N CYS A 128 1.82 -22.69 12.06
CA CYS A 128 1.64 -22.55 10.62
C CYS A 128 1.74 -23.92 9.94
N LEU A 129 0.94 -24.20 8.91
CA LEU A 129 0.95 -25.49 8.20
C LEU A 129 1.38 -25.33 6.73
N GLY A 130 1.85 -26.43 6.16
CA GLY A 130 2.40 -26.48 4.79
C GLY A 130 3.74 -25.75 4.61
N ASN A 131 4.10 -25.52 3.35
CA ASN A 131 5.25 -24.72 2.97
C ASN A 131 4.92 -23.23 3.05
N VAL A 132 5.87 -22.45 3.58
CA VAL A 132 5.78 -20.99 3.67
C VAL A 132 7.12 -20.38 3.27
N VAL A 133 7.10 -19.53 2.25
CA VAL A 133 8.21 -18.65 1.87
C VAL A 133 7.67 -17.23 1.88
N SER A 134 8.37 -16.35 2.60
CA SER A 134 7.99 -14.96 2.82
C SER A 134 9.16 -14.07 2.40
N ASP A 135 8.98 -13.31 1.32
CA ASP A 135 9.99 -12.38 0.80
C ASP A 135 11.36 -13.04 0.56
N GLY A 136 11.36 -14.22 -0.06
CA GLY A 136 12.55 -15.02 -0.35
C GLY A 136 13.09 -15.84 0.82
N ARG A 137 12.58 -15.65 2.04
CA ARG A 137 12.98 -16.44 3.21
C ARG A 137 12.09 -17.66 3.37
N LEU A 138 12.70 -18.84 3.39
CA LEU A 138 12.03 -20.08 3.77
C LEU A 138 11.64 -20.03 5.26
N VAL A 139 10.35 -19.83 5.54
CA VAL A 139 9.79 -19.76 6.89
C VAL A 139 9.49 -21.16 7.42
N ARG A 140 8.90 -22.00 6.57
CA ARG A 140 8.53 -23.37 6.92
C ARG A 140 8.65 -24.28 5.72
N ASN A 141 9.29 -25.43 5.93
CA ASN A 141 9.31 -26.55 5.00
C ASN A 141 8.41 -27.66 5.55
N SER A 142 7.50 -28.16 4.72
CA SER A 142 6.54 -29.20 5.07
C SER A 142 7.12 -30.62 5.01
N GLY A 143 8.34 -30.78 4.49
CA GLY A 143 8.98 -32.09 4.30
C GLY A 143 8.33 -32.90 3.18
N GLY A 144 7.90 -32.23 2.11
CA GLY A 144 7.28 -32.89 0.95
C GLY A 144 5.82 -33.31 1.17
N LEU A 145 5.12 -32.70 2.11
CA LEU A 145 3.69 -32.93 2.33
C LEU A 145 2.86 -32.39 1.16
N GLN A 146 1.96 -33.25 0.65
CA GLN A 146 1.28 -33.04 -0.62
C GLN A 146 -0.07 -32.34 -0.45
N ASN A 147 -0.03 -31.02 -0.36
CA ASN A 147 -1.20 -30.16 -0.50
C ASN A 147 -1.02 -29.19 -1.67
N ALA A 148 -2.11 -28.60 -2.14
CA ALA A 148 -2.07 -27.62 -3.21
C ALA A 148 -1.28 -26.37 -2.79
N GLN A 149 -0.38 -25.89 -3.64
CA GLN A 149 0.51 -24.76 -3.34
C GLN A 149 0.40 -23.68 -4.40
N PHE A 150 0.59 -22.44 -3.95
CA PHE A 150 0.77 -21.27 -4.79
C PHE A 150 2.09 -20.61 -4.40
N GLY A 151 2.93 -20.34 -5.39
CA GLY A 151 4.15 -19.58 -5.19
C GLY A 151 4.53 -18.72 -6.38
N ILE A 152 5.44 -17.78 -6.13
CA ILE A 152 6.06 -16.92 -7.14
C ILE A 152 7.55 -17.19 -7.07
N ARG A 153 8.17 -17.51 -8.20
CA ARG A 153 9.62 -17.68 -8.33
C ARG A 153 10.32 -16.34 -8.57
N LYS A 154 11.64 -16.31 -8.38
CA LYS A 154 12.48 -15.11 -8.51
C LYS A 154 12.39 -14.44 -9.90
N ASP A 155 12.14 -15.22 -10.95
CA ASP A 155 11.92 -14.73 -12.31
C ASP A 155 10.49 -14.20 -12.59
N GLY A 156 9.60 -14.22 -11.60
CA GLY A 156 8.20 -13.82 -11.74
C GLY A 156 7.26 -14.92 -12.22
N THR A 157 7.74 -16.15 -12.39
CA THR A 157 6.89 -17.30 -12.72
C THR A 157 6.00 -17.65 -11.53
N MET A 158 4.68 -17.62 -11.74
CA MET A 158 3.70 -18.14 -10.79
C MET A 158 3.58 -19.66 -10.94
N VAL A 159 3.52 -20.38 -9.82
CA VAL A 159 3.44 -21.83 -9.79
C VAL A 159 2.23 -22.25 -8.97
N PHE A 160 1.42 -23.16 -9.52
CA PHE A 160 0.23 -23.72 -8.87
C PHE A 160 0.25 -25.24 -8.94
N GLY A 161 -0.04 -25.92 -7.83
CA GLY A 161 -0.22 -27.38 -7.80
C GLY A 161 0.59 -28.06 -6.71
N TYR A 162 1.09 -29.27 -6.98
CA TYR A 162 1.79 -30.11 -6.02
C TYR A 162 3.30 -30.07 -6.25
N LEU A 163 4.04 -29.73 -5.19
CA LEU A 163 5.49 -29.57 -5.22
C LEU A 163 6.16 -30.66 -4.38
N SER A 164 7.28 -31.17 -4.88
CA SER A 164 8.19 -31.97 -4.07
C SER A 164 9.01 -31.07 -3.14
N GLU A 165 9.67 -31.66 -2.15
CA GLU A 165 10.59 -30.90 -1.30
C GLU A 165 11.77 -30.33 -2.11
N GLU A 166 12.26 -31.07 -3.11
CA GLU A 166 13.32 -30.62 -4.01
C GLU A 166 12.90 -29.39 -4.84
N ASP A 167 11.64 -29.35 -5.30
CA ASP A 167 11.11 -28.20 -6.03
C ASP A 167 11.10 -26.92 -5.19
N VAL A 168 10.76 -27.07 -3.90
CA VAL A 168 10.68 -25.97 -2.92
C VAL A 168 12.07 -25.46 -2.56
N LEU A 169 13.04 -26.36 -2.42
CA LEU A 169 14.41 -26.06 -2.04
C LEU A 169 15.31 -25.69 -3.23
N ASN A 170 14.77 -25.62 -4.44
CA ASN A 170 15.52 -25.27 -5.64
C ASN A 170 16.16 -23.87 -5.54
N GLN A 171 17.48 -23.79 -5.70
CA GLN A 171 18.25 -22.54 -5.57
C GLN A 171 18.48 -21.80 -6.89
N THR A 172 18.27 -22.45 -8.05
CA THR A 172 18.52 -21.84 -9.37
C THR A 172 17.49 -20.77 -9.70
N ASN A 173 16.21 -21.06 -9.45
CA ASN A 173 15.12 -20.10 -9.56
C ASN A 173 14.21 -20.24 -8.32
N PRO A 174 14.65 -19.74 -7.16
CA PRO A 174 14.00 -20.00 -5.89
C PRO A 174 12.63 -19.35 -5.82
N PHE A 175 11.77 -19.88 -4.96
CA PHE A 175 10.54 -19.19 -4.57
C PHE A 175 10.88 -17.92 -3.80
N VAL A 176 10.23 -16.82 -4.16
CA VAL A 176 10.21 -15.57 -3.37
C VAL A 176 8.96 -15.48 -2.51
N GLN A 177 7.87 -16.08 -2.96
CA GLN A 177 6.63 -16.21 -2.18
C GLN A 177 6.13 -17.65 -2.32
N LEU A 178 5.65 -18.26 -1.24
CA LEU A 178 5.03 -19.59 -1.26
C LEU A 178 4.06 -19.74 -0.10
N VAL A 179 2.86 -20.24 -0.38
CA VAL A 179 1.85 -20.58 0.62
C VAL A 179 1.11 -21.85 0.21
N SER A 180 0.82 -22.70 1.19
CA SER A 180 0.06 -23.94 0.97
C SER A 180 -1.41 -23.75 1.33
N GLY A 181 -2.27 -24.20 0.43
CA GLY A 181 -3.71 -24.34 0.62
C GLY A 181 -4.11 -25.80 0.81
N VAL A 182 -5.38 -26.10 0.56
CA VAL A 182 -5.91 -27.47 0.50
C VAL A 182 -6.95 -27.51 -0.61
N VAL A 183 -6.85 -28.47 -1.53
CA VAL A 183 -7.58 -28.59 -2.81
C VAL A 183 -7.08 -27.63 -3.89
N TRP A 184 -6.65 -28.21 -5.02
CA TRP A 184 -6.41 -27.51 -6.27
C TRP A 184 -7.74 -27.41 -7.04
N LEU A 185 -8.30 -26.19 -7.11
CA LEU A 185 -9.64 -25.93 -7.65
C LEU A 185 -9.68 -26.06 -9.18
N LEU A 186 -8.76 -25.37 -9.85
CA LEU A 186 -8.68 -25.29 -11.30
C LEU A 186 -7.28 -25.62 -11.77
N ARG A 187 -7.16 -26.52 -12.75
CA ARG A 187 -5.92 -26.82 -13.47
C ARG A 187 -6.15 -26.63 -14.97
N ASP A 188 -5.38 -25.74 -15.59
CA ASP A 188 -5.47 -25.44 -17.02
C ASP A 188 -6.91 -25.08 -17.47
N GLY A 189 -7.59 -24.25 -16.67
CA GLY A 189 -8.97 -23.81 -16.94
C GLY A 189 -10.06 -24.84 -16.66
N GLU A 190 -9.71 -26.01 -16.12
CA GLU A 190 -10.65 -27.10 -15.83
C GLU A 190 -10.75 -27.41 -14.33
N VAL A 191 -11.94 -27.79 -13.88
CA VAL A 191 -12.18 -28.18 -12.47
C VAL A 191 -11.36 -29.42 -12.12
N TYR A 192 -10.61 -29.36 -11.01
CA TYR A 192 -9.60 -30.36 -10.62
C TYR A 192 -9.81 -30.93 -9.21
N ILE A 193 -11.03 -30.81 -8.69
CA ILE A 193 -11.37 -31.20 -7.31
C ILE A 193 -11.33 -32.73 -7.11
N ASN A 194 -11.76 -33.52 -8.10
CA ASN A 194 -11.74 -34.98 -7.99
C ASN A 194 -10.32 -35.52 -7.87
N GLU A 195 -9.41 -34.99 -8.69
CA GLU A 195 -8.00 -35.32 -8.66
C GLU A 195 -7.35 -34.84 -7.36
N SER A 196 -7.70 -33.64 -6.89
CA SER A 196 -7.25 -33.14 -5.58
C SER A 196 -7.71 -34.01 -4.43
N ARG A 197 -8.94 -34.56 -4.51
CA ARG A 197 -9.45 -35.51 -3.52
C ARG A 197 -8.58 -36.77 -3.46
N MET A 198 -8.06 -37.25 -4.58
CA MET A 198 -7.16 -38.40 -4.60
C MET A 198 -5.74 -38.03 -4.13
N ALA A 199 -5.24 -36.86 -4.54
CA ALA A 199 -3.89 -36.40 -4.23
C ALA A 199 -3.72 -35.92 -2.77
N GLU A 200 -4.77 -35.40 -2.13
CA GLU A 200 -4.67 -34.75 -0.81
C GLU A 200 -5.37 -35.53 0.30
N CYS A 201 -6.08 -36.61 -0.04
CA CYS A 201 -6.66 -37.53 0.93
C CYS A 201 -5.65 -38.63 1.27
N GLY A 202 -5.50 -38.95 2.56
CA GLY A 202 -4.69 -40.09 2.99
C GLY A 202 -5.52 -41.37 3.06
N ASP A 203 -4.98 -42.50 2.59
CA ASP A 203 -5.64 -43.82 2.53
C ASP A 203 -6.20 -44.34 3.87
N THR A 204 -5.79 -43.74 5.00
CA THR A 204 -6.16 -44.14 6.37
C THR A 204 -7.14 -43.20 7.07
N GLN A 205 -7.57 -42.11 6.43
CA GLN A 205 -8.51 -41.16 7.02
C GLN A 205 -9.95 -41.60 6.73
N THR A 206 -10.90 -41.34 7.63
CA THR A 206 -12.32 -41.46 7.31
C THR A 206 -12.64 -40.45 6.21
N THR A 207 -12.71 -40.91 4.97
CA THR A 207 -12.98 -40.13 3.75
C THR A 207 -14.11 -39.10 3.91
N GLY A 208 -15.07 -39.39 4.80
CA GLY A 208 -16.16 -38.50 5.17
C GLY A 208 -15.76 -37.10 5.67
N THR A 209 -14.61 -36.89 6.34
CA THR A 209 -14.24 -35.53 6.82
C THR A 209 -13.77 -34.63 5.67
N PHE A 210 -12.92 -35.16 4.79
CA PHE A 210 -12.43 -34.43 3.63
C PHE A 210 -13.56 -34.18 2.61
N ASP A 211 -14.42 -35.18 2.41
CA ASP A 211 -15.62 -35.05 1.57
C ASP A 211 -16.60 -34.02 2.11
N LYS A 212 -16.82 -34.00 3.43
CA LYS A 212 -17.60 -32.96 4.08
C LYS A 212 -16.98 -31.59 3.81
N PHE A 213 -15.66 -31.46 3.97
CA PHE A 213 -14.95 -30.21 3.71
C PHE A 213 -15.13 -29.72 2.26
N ILE A 214 -15.07 -30.59 1.26
CA ILE A 214 -15.28 -30.24 -0.16
C ILE A 214 -16.73 -29.79 -0.40
N ASN A 215 -17.70 -30.55 0.09
CA ASN A 215 -19.11 -30.42 -0.30
C ASN A 215 -19.90 -29.44 0.56
N VAL A 216 -19.45 -29.12 1.77
CA VAL A 216 -20.13 -28.18 2.67
C VAL A 216 -19.99 -26.75 2.17
N ILE A 217 -21.10 -26.01 2.18
CA ILE A 217 -21.06 -24.56 1.95
C ILE A 217 -20.44 -23.85 3.15
N SER A 218 -19.57 -22.88 2.89
CA SER A 218 -18.99 -22.01 3.92
C SER A 218 -18.42 -20.74 3.28
N ALA A 219 -17.83 -19.87 4.10
CA ALA A 219 -16.93 -18.84 3.58
C ALA A 219 -15.67 -19.50 3.00
N ARG A 220 -15.14 -18.97 1.90
CA ARG A 220 -13.99 -19.54 1.19
C ARG A 220 -13.06 -18.43 0.72
N THR A 221 -11.77 -18.71 0.67
CA THR A 221 -10.80 -17.86 -0.03
C THR A 221 -9.98 -18.71 -1.00
N ALA A 222 -9.52 -18.08 -2.07
CA ALA A 222 -8.71 -18.72 -3.08
C ALA A 222 -7.66 -17.74 -3.63
N VAL A 223 -6.63 -18.32 -4.24
CA VAL A 223 -5.65 -17.59 -5.04
C VAL A 223 -5.47 -18.33 -6.36
N GLY A 224 -5.44 -17.59 -7.45
CA GLY A 224 -5.30 -18.11 -8.80
C GLY A 224 -4.69 -17.08 -9.75
N HIS A 225 -4.77 -17.35 -11.05
CA HIS A 225 -4.38 -16.37 -12.07
C HIS A 225 -5.27 -16.46 -13.31
N ASP A 226 -5.29 -15.39 -14.09
CA ASP A 226 -5.95 -15.38 -15.40
C ASP A 226 -4.96 -15.62 -16.56
N ARG A 227 -5.48 -15.62 -17.80
CA ARG A 227 -4.68 -15.80 -19.02
C ARG A 227 -3.62 -14.72 -19.24
N GLN A 228 -3.82 -13.53 -18.68
CA GLN A 228 -2.88 -12.41 -18.82
C GLN A 228 -1.73 -12.50 -17.80
N GLY A 229 -1.74 -13.48 -16.90
CA GLY A 229 -0.75 -13.60 -15.84
C GLY A 229 -1.00 -12.68 -14.65
N ARG A 230 -2.18 -12.06 -14.55
CA ARG A 230 -2.56 -11.31 -13.34
C ARG A 230 -2.90 -12.31 -12.24
N LEU A 231 -2.44 -12.04 -11.02
CA LEU A 231 -2.86 -12.82 -9.87
C LEU A 231 -4.30 -12.45 -9.51
N VAL A 232 -5.09 -13.44 -9.13
CA VAL A 232 -6.50 -13.28 -8.75
C VAL A 232 -6.67 -13.78 -7.32
N LEU A 233 -6.99 -12.87 -6.40
CA LEU A 233 -7.42 -13.22 -5.04
C LEU A 233 -8.93 -13.22 -5.00
N VAL A 234 -9.52 -14.25 -4.40
CA VAL A 234 -10.97 -14.38 -4.33
C VAL A 234 -11.38 -14.66 -2.91
N HIS A 235 -12.37 -13.91 -2.45
CA HIS A 235 -12.97 -14.03 -1.13
C HIS A 235 -14.48 -14.16 -1.25
N VAL A 236 -15.05 -15.16 -0.58
CA VAL A 236 -16.49 -15.40 -0.50
C VAL A 236 -16.92 -15.41 0.96
N ASP A 237 -17.84 -14.53 1.33
CA ASP A 237 -18.46 -14.55 2.64
C ASP A 237 -19.40 -15.75 2.79
N GLY A 238 -19.52 -16.24 4.02
CA GLY A 238 -20.34 -17.41 4.30
C GLY A 238 -20.34 -17.81 5.76
N GLN A 239 -20.93 -18.95 6.02
CA GLN A 239 -20.98 -19.58 7.32
C GLN A 239 -21.18 -21.08 7.09
N THR A 240 -20.33 -21.90 7.69
CA THR A 240 -20.34 -23.36 7.49
C THR A 240 -21.76 -23.92 7.68
N GLU A 241 -22.20 -24.73 6.71
CA GLU A 241 -23.54 -25.36 6.64
C GLU A 241 -24.73 -24.39 6.43
N SER A 242 -24.49 -23.08 6.31
CA SER A 242 -25.56 -22.06 6.24
C SER A 242 -25.48 -21.14 5.02
N ARG A 243 -24.32 -20.52 4.76
CA ARG A 243 -24.12 -19.51 3.71
C ARG A 243 -22.77 -19.68 3.03
N GLY A 244 -22.62 -19.10 1.84
CA GLY A 244 -21.41 -19.15 1.05
C GLY A 244 -21.46 -20.27 0.02
N VAL A 245 -20.31 -20.85 -0.30
CA VAL A 245 -20.16 -21.83 -1.39
C VAL A 245 -19.41 -23.06 -0.94
N ASN A 246 -19.68 -24.18 -1.61
CA ASN A 246 -18.80 -25.35 -1.55
C ASN A 246 -17.67 -25.22 -2.59
N LEU A 247 -16.73 -26.15 -2.60
CA LEU A 247 -15.57 -26.04 -3.49
C LEU A 247 -15.93 -26.24 -4.97
N TRP A 248 -16.95 -27.04 -5.28
CA TRP A 248 -17.45 -27.23 -6.65
C TRP A 248 -18.02 -25.94 -7.23
N GLU A 249 -18.91 -25.29 -6.48
CA GLU A 249 -19.50 -24.00 -6.85
C GLU A 249 -18.42 -22.93 -7.00
N MET A 250 -17.43 -22.92 -6.10
CA MET A 250 -16.29 -22.02 -6.20
C MET A 250 -15.48 -22.26 -7.48
N ALA A 251 -15.11 -23.50 -7.78
CA ALA A 251 -14.29 -23.81 -8.95
C ALA A 251 -15.00 -23.46 -10.26
N GLU A 252 -16.29 -23.81 -10.40
CA GLU A 252 -17.06 -23.42 -11.59
C GLU A 252 -17.18 -21.91 -11.72
N PHE A 253 -17.42 -21.20 -10.60
CA PHE A 253 -17.49 -19.74 -10.64
C PHE A 253 -16.16 -19.09 -11.04
N LEU A 254 -15.02 -19.59 -10.53
CA LEU A 254 -13.70 -19.14 -10.95
C LEU A 254 -13.45 -19.41 -12.45
N LYS A 255 -13.87 -20.58 -12.93
CA LYS A 255 -13.75 -20.97 -14.35
C LYS A 255 -14.55 -20.03 -15.25
N GLU A 256 -15.79 -19.72 -14.87
CA GLU A 256 -16.65 -18.75 -15.58
C GLU A 256 -16.04 -17.34 -15.63
N GLN A 257 -15.29 -16.95 -14.59
CA GLN A 257 -14.55 -15.67 -14.56
C GLN A 257 -13.22 -15.70 -15.33
N GLY A 258 -12.86 -16.83 -15.97
CA GLY A 258 -11.66 -16.96 -16.80
C GLY A 258 -10.37 -17.19 -16.03
N VAL A 259 -10.46 -17.67 -14.78
CA VAL A 259 -9.30 -18.11 -13.99
C VAL A 259 -8.79 -19.44 -14.55
N ILE A 260 -7.47 -19.58 -14.67
CA ILE A 260 -6.81 -20.73 -15.32
C ILE A 260 -6.32 -21.75 -14.30
N ASN A 261 -5.49 -21.32 -13.35
CA ASN A 261 -5.14 -22.14 -12.20
C ASN A 261 -5.57 -21.44 -10.91
N ALA A 262 -6.08 -22.20 -9.94
CA ALA A 262 -6.45 -21.68 -8.63
C ALA A 262 -6.40 -22.75 -7.55
N ILE A 263 -5.94 -22.39 -6.35
CA ILE A 263 -5.98 -23.24 -5.16
C ILE A 263 -6.91 -22.64 -4.10
N ASN A 264 -7.51 -23.50 -3.27
CA ASN A 264 -8.31 -23.07 -2.13
C ASN A 264 -7.40 -22.81 -0.91
N LEU A 265 -7.57 -21.65 -0.28
CA LEU A 265 -6.89 -21.24 0.95
C LEU A 265 -7.82 -21.45 2.17
N ASP A 266 -7.39 -21.00 3.36
CA ASP A 266 -8.16 -21.22 4.58
C ASP A 266 -9.52 -20.46 4.56
N GLY A 267 -10.57 -21.11 5.04
CA GLY A 267 -11.96 -20.65 4.90
C GLY A 267 -12.71 -20.55 6.23
N GLY A 268 -14.04 -20.61 6.16
CA GLY A 268 -14.91 -20.50 7.34
C GLY A 268 -14.65 -19.20 8.12
N GLY A 269 -14.47 -19.31 9.43
CA GLY A 269 -14.20 -18.14 10.29
C GLY A 269 -12.88 -17.43 10.01
N SER A 270 -11.94 -18.06 9.30
CA SER A 270 -10.68 -17.45 8.90
C SER A 270 -10.83 -16.51 7.70
N ALA A 271 -11.86 -16.72 6.86
CA ALA A 271 -12.09 -15.96 5.63
C ALA A 271 -12.23 -14.45 5.93
N THR A 272 -11.22 -13.69 5.57
CA THR A 272 -11.09 -12.28 5.93
C THR A 272 -10.50 -11.51 4.76
N LEU A 273 -11.10 -10.37 4.41
CA LEU A 273 -10.61 -9.41 3.45
C LEU A 273 -10.41 -8.05 4.14
N VAL A 274 -9.23 -7.46 3.93
CA VAL A 274 -8.87 -6.14 4.39
C VAL A 274 -8.51 -5.29 3.17
N LEU A 275 -9.12 -4.12 3.05
CA LEU A 275 -8.81 -3.12 2.02
C LEU A 275 -8.26 -1.88 2.71
N ASN A 276 -7.06 -1.44 2.33
CA ASN A 276 -6.38 -0.27 2.89
C ASN A 276 -6.40 -0.24 4.44
N GLY A 277 -6.08 -1.37 5.09
CA GLY A 277 -6.05 -1.49 6.55
C GLY A 277 -7.41 -1.55 7.26
N THR A 278 -8.52 -1.63 6.52
CA THR A 278 -9.88 -1.74 7.05
C THR A 278 -10.54 -3.07 6.66
N LEU A 279 -11.27 -3.69 7.59
CA LEU A 279 -12.03 -4.92 7.32
C LEU A 279 -13.13 -4.61 6.29
N ALA A 280 -13.19 -5.39 5.22
CA ALA A 280 -14.05 -5.14 4.05
C ALA A 280 -15.00 -6.30 3.73
N ASN A 281 -15.09 -7.31 4.60
CA ASN A 281 -16.03 -8.42 4.46
C ASN A 281 -16.83 -8.67 5.76
N TYR A 282 -17.70 -9.68 5.73
CA TYR A 282 -18.47 -10.12 6.90
C TYR A 282 -17.94 -11.46 7.44
N PRO A 283 -17.05 -11.46 8.46
CA PRO A 283 -16.57 -12.67 9.09
C PRO A 283 -17.71 -13.56 9.63
N SER A 284 -17.48 -14.87 9.66
CA SER A 284 -18.49 -15.81 10.15
C SER A 284 -18.46 -16.00 11.66
N GLU A 285 -17.33 -15.71 12.32
CA GLU A 285 -17.12 -15.99 13.74
C GLU A 285 -17.82 -14.97 14.64
N HIS A 286 -18.36 -15.45 15.76
CA HIS A 286 -18.99 -14.59 16.76
C HIS A 286 -17.92 -13.91 17.63
N CYS A 287 -18.16 -12.67 18.02
CA CYS A 287 -17.28 -12.00 18.99
C CYS A 287 -17.36 -12.70 20.36
N SER A 288 -16.22 -12.79 21.06
CA SER A 288 -16.15 -13.45 22.37
C SER A 288 -16.94 -12.72 23.46
N PHE A 289 -17.05 -11.39 23.34
CA PHE A 289 -17.76 -10.53 24.28
C PHE A 289 -19.26 -10.41 23.99
N ASP A 290 -19.71 -10.69 22.76
CA ASP A 290 -21.11 -10.60 22.35
C ASP A 290 -21.39 -11.49 21.14
N SER A 291 -22.30 -12.45 21.30
CA SER A 291 -22.70 -13.37 20.23
C SER A 291 -23.56 -12.73 19.14
N MET A 292 -24.08 -11.52 19.32
CA MET A 292 -24.79 -10.79 18.26
C MET A 292 -23.82 -10.35 17.15
N TRP A 293 -22.63 -9.90 17.53
CA TRP A 293 -21.65 -9.34 16.61
C TRP A 293 -20.72 -10.39 16.01
N ARG A 294 -20.21 -10.09 14.81
CA ARG A 294 -19.24 -10.91 14.11
C ARG A 294 -17.85 -10.29 14.19
N CYS A 295 -16.84 -11.12 14.44
CA CYS A 295 -15.45 -10.68 14.61
C CYS A 295 -14.53 -11.47 13.67
N PRO A 296 -13.47 -10.83 13.12
CA PRO A 296 -12.46 -11.53 12.35
C PRO A 296 -11.63 -12.44 13.26
N ARG A 297 -11.25 -13.61 12.74
CA ARG A 297 -10.40 -14.56 13.45
C ARG A 297 -8.95 -14.10 13.49
N HIS A 298 -8.25 -14.50 14.55
CA HIS A 298 -6.79 -14.48 14.58
C HIS A 298 -6.25 -15.65 13.75
N VAL A 299 -5.66 -15.34 12.60
CA VAL A 299 -5.16 -16.30 11.61
C VAL A 299 -3.63 -16.40 11.66
N SER A 300 -3.08 -17.26 10.80
CA SER A 300 -1.64 -17.47 10.63
C SER A 300 -1.09 -16.55 9.52
N THR A 301 -0.76 -17.10 8.36
CA THR A 301 -0.19 -16.33 7.25
C THR A 301 -1.24 -15.44 6.58
N VAL A 302 -0.77 -14.39 5.91
CA VAL A 302 -1.58 -13.40 5.19
C VAL A 302 -1.03 -13.24 3.78
N VAL A 303 -1.90 -13.22 2.77
CA VAL A 303 -1.52 -12.82 1.41
C VAL A 303 -1.77 -11.32 1.31
N CYS A 304 -0.69 -10.55 1.16
CA CYS A 304 -0.68 -9.10 1.10
C CYS A 304 -0.37 -8.64 -0.32
N VAL A 305 -1.15 -7.69 -0.81
CA VAL A 305 -0.89 -6.93 -2.03
C VAL A 305 -0.52 -5.52 -1.62
N HIS A 306 0.64 -5.03 -2.05
CA HIS A 306 1.19 -3.73 -1.68
C HIS A 306 1.81 -3.06 -2.90
N GLU A 307 2.11 -1.76 -2.77
CA GLU A 307 2.92 -1.05 -3.77
C GLU A 307 4.32 -1.69 -3.87
N PRO A 308 4.96 -1.68 -5.06
CA PRO A 308 6.30 -2.23 -5.22
C PRO A 308 7.30 -1.63 -4.24
N ASP A 309 8.10 -2.48 -3.59
CA ASP A 309 9.21 -2.01 -2.77
C ASP A 309 10.24 -1.31 -3.65
N CYS A 310 10.89 -0.28 -3.09
CA CYS A 310 12.03 0.33 -3.74
C CYS A 310 13.29 -0.50 -3.54
N ASP A 311 14.10 -0.58 -4.59
CA ASP A 311 15.46 -1.11 -4.54
C ASP A 311 16.45 0.03 -4.81
N PRO A 312 17.28 0.44 -3.83
CA PRO A 312 17.37 -0.08 -2.45
C PRO A 312 16.23 0.42 -1.53
N PRO A 313 15.98 -0.29 -0.42
CA PRO A 313 14.88 0.02 0.50
C PRO A 313 15.03 1.42 1.11
N ASP A 314 13.89 2.08 1.33
CA ASP A 314 13.77 3.40 1.96
C ASP A 314 14.47 4.56 1.22
N CYS A 315 14.93 4.36 -0.02
CA CYS A 315 15.58 5.42 -0.82
C CYS A 315 16.68 6.15 -0.05
N SER A 316 17.46 5.38 0.74
CA SER A 316 18.51 5.86 1.65
C SER A 316 18.04 6.92 2.67
N GLY A 317 16.74 7.04 2.91
CA GLY A 317 16.13 8.09 3.75
C GLY A 317 16.08 9.47 3.08
N HIS A 318 16.41 9.57 1.79
CA HIS A 318 16.57 10.82 1.05
C HIS A 318 15.61 10.95 -0.15
N GLY A 319 14.64 10.03 -0.26
CA GLY A 319 13.66 10.02 -1.32
C GLY A 319 12.31 9.43 -0.90
N LEU A 320 11.34 9.55 -1.81
CA LEU A 320 10.06 8.89 -1.71
C LEU A 320 10.04 7.70 -2.68
N CYS A 321 9.54 6.57 -2.21
CA CYS A 321 9.33 5.42 -3.05
C CYS A 321 8.04 5.58 -3.86
N GLN A 322 8.15 5.58 -5.20
CA GLN A 322 7.00 5.60 -6.10
C GLN A 322 7.18 4.51 -7.17
N ALA A 323 6.23 3.57 -7.23
CA ALA A 323 6.26 2.46 -8.19
C ALA A 323 7.61 1.70 -8.22
N GLY A 324 8.20 1.45 -7.05
CA GLY A 324 9.48 0.75 -6.90
C GLY A 324 10.72 1.56 -7.29
N HIS A 325 10.58 2.85 -7.62
CA HIS A 325 11.68 3.75 -7.93
C HIS A 325 11.77 4.87 -6.89
N CYS A 326 13.01 5.24 -6.57
CA CYS A 326 13.27 6.33 -5.65
C CYS A 326 13.24 7.68 -6.34
N HIS A 327 12.38 8.56 -5.83
CA HIS A 327 12.35 9.97 -6.19
C HIS A 327 12.97 10.79 -5.06
N CYS A 328 14.18 11.29 -5.27
CA CYS A 328 14.92 12.03 -4.24
C CYS A 328 14.19 13.34 -3.89
N THR A 329 13.97 13.57 -2.59
CA THR A 329 13.22 14.73 -2.09
C THR A 329 14.09 15.94 -1.84
N SER A 330 15.39 15.72 -1.63
CA SER A 330 16.38 16.76 -1.42
C SER A 330 17.14 17.04 -2.72
N ALA A 331 17.39 18.32 -2.98
CA ALA A 331 18.13 18.77 -4.18
C ALA A 331 19.58 18.28 -4.21
N PHE A 332 20.12 17.85 -3.06
CA PHE A 332 21.52 17.45 -2.91
C PHE A 332 21.73 15.94 -2.97
N TRP A 333 20.66 15.15 -3.09
CA TRP A 333 20.74 13.70 -3.17
C TRP A 333 20.30 13.23 -4.54
N THR A 334 21.14 12.41 -5.16
CA THR A 334 20.97 11.91 -6.51
C THR A 334 21.29 10.42 -6.58
N GLY A 335 21.21 9.85 -7.77
CA GLY A 335 21.38 8.42 -8.00
C GLY A 335 20.06 7.65 -7.85
N PRO A 336 20.04 6.39 -8.32
CA PRO A 336 18.84 5.54 -8.30
C PRO A 336 18.37 5.20 -6.87
N ALA A 337 19.25 5.37 -5.89
CA ALA A 337 19.04 5.07 -4.49
C ALA A 337 18.92 6.32 -3.59
N CYS A 338 19.06 7.52 -4.16
CA CYS A 338 19.24 8.77 -3.41
C CYS A 338 20.39 8.69 -2.38
N ASP A 339 21.46 7.97 -2.73
CA ASP A 339 22.64 7.71 -1.89
C ASP A 339 23.86 8.56 -2.29
N THR A 340 23.78 9.24 -3.44
CA THR A 340 24.87 10.03 -3.97
C THR A 340 24.65 11.49 -3.64
N LEU A 341 25.49 12.04 -2.76
CA LEU A 341 25.47 13.45 -2.42
C LEU A 341 26.08 14.27 -3.57
N ASP A 342 25.28 15.15 -4.16
CA ASP A 342 25.66 16.06 -5.24
C ASP A 342 25.15 17.47 -4.93
N CYS A 343 26.05 18.33 -4.46
CA CYS A 343 25.73 19.74 -4.21
C CYS A 343 25.86 20.65 -5.45
N GLY A 344 25.97 20.10 -6.66
CA GLY A 344 26.09 20.85 -7.90
C GLY A 344 27.54 21.10 -8.35
N PRO A 345 27.82 22.18 -9.12
CA PRO A 345 29.11 22.39 -9.77
C PRO A 345 30.29 22.32 -8.79
N ALA A 346 31.24 21.43 -9.07
CA ALA A 346 32.43 21.21 -8.26
C ALA A 346 32.16 21.04 -6.74
N ASN A 347 30.98 20.52 -6.38
CA ASN A 347 30.58 20.19 -5.01
C ASN A 347 30.73 21.37 -4.04
N CYS A 348 29.92 22.42 -4.23
CA CYS A 348 30.04 23.73 -3.56
C CYS A 348 31.09 24.67 -4.17
N SER A 349 31.29 24.60 -5.50
CA SER A 349 32.12 25.54 -6.27
C SER A 349 33.58 25.65 -5.78
N LEU A 350 34.09 24.63 -5.08
CA LEU A 350 35.39 24.66 -4.37
C LEU A 350 35.50 25.74 -3.28
N HIS A 351 34.38 26.31 -2.86
CA HIS A 351 34.26 27.34 -1.82
C HIS A 351 33.40 26.87 -0.64
N GLY A 352 33.42 25.56 -0.38
CA GLY A 352 32.70 24.98 0.73
C GLY A 352 32.78 23.46 0.76
N VAL A 353 32.09 22.90 1.75
CA VAL A 353 31.97 21.46 1.96
C VAL A 353 30.51 21.06 1.77
N CYS A 354 30.27 20.05 0.92
CA CYS A 354 28.95 19.51 0.72
C CYS A 354 28.55 18.61 1.89
N THR A 355 27.40 18.90 2.50
CA THR A 355 26.83 18.19 3.65
C THR A 355 25.44 17.67 3.30
N PRO A 356 24.86 16.72 4.08
CA PRO A 356 23.49 16.26 3.89
C PRO A 356 22.42 17.36 3.85
N SER A 357 22.71 18.53 4.44
CA SER A 357 21.84 19.71 4.48
C SER A 357 22.13 20.74 3.37
N GLY A 358 23.07 20.45 2.47
CA GLY A 358 23.53 21.36 1.41
C GLY A 358 24.98 21.83 1.62
N CYS A 359 25.37 22.89 0.91
CA CYS A 359 26.70 23.45 1.02
C CYS A 359 26.91 24.24 2.31
N LEU A 360 27.99 23.91 3.02
CA LEU A 360 28.56 24.76 4.05
C LEU A 360 29.68 25.57 3.42
N CYS A 361 29.42 26.85 3.14
CA CYS A 361 30.39 27.69 2.44
C CYS A 361 31.53 28.12 3.36
N ASP A 362 32.72 28.17 2.77
CA ASP A 362 33.91 28.73 3.37
C ASP A 362 33.71 30.22 3.67
N ALA A 363 34.58 30.79 4.49
CA ALA A 363 34.51 32.20 4.81
C ALA A 363 34.61 33.07 3.55
N GLY A 364 33.76 34.10 3.46
CA GLY A 364 33.72 34.98 2.28
C GLY A 364 32.74 34.56 1.19
N TRP A 365 32.10 33.39 1.32
CA TRP A 365 31.17 32.82 0.33
C TRP A 365 29.80 32.47 0.93
N THR A 366 28.78 32.52 0.09
CA THR A 366 27.37 32.21 0.41
C THR A 366 26.61 31.74 -0.83
N GLY A 367 25.31 31.52 -0.67
CA GLY A 367 24.44 30.92 -1.69
C GLY A 367 24.34 29.40 -1.54
N SER A 368 23.39 28.79 -2.24
CA SER A 368 23.09 27.36 -2.11
C SER A 368 24.22 26.43 -2.58
N ASN A 369 25.15 26.94 -3.38
CA ASN A 369 26.29 26.23 -3.98
C ASN A 369 27.63 26.99 -3.82
N CYS A 370 27.68 27.98 -2.93
CA CYS A 370 28.86 28.81 -2.65
C CYS A 370 29.44 29.57 -3.86
N THR A 371 28.59 29.97 -4.82
CA THR A 371 29.03 30.81 -5.95
C THR A 371 29.01 32.30 -5.64
N GLU A 372 28.32 32.72 -4.58
CA GLU A 372 28.12 34.14 -4.27
C GLU A 372 29.14 34.57 -3.21
N GLU A 373 29.78 35.72 -3.44
CA GLU A 373 30.65 36.34 -2.42
C GLU A 373 29.80 37.04 -1.35
N CYS A 374 30.34 37.21 -0.14
CA CYS A 374 29.64 37.97 0.90
C CYS A 374 29.27 39.39 0.44
N LEU A 375 28.01 39.76 0.69
CA LEU A 375 27.56 41.14 0.57
C LEU A 375 28.39 42.06 1.46
N LEU A 376 28.62 43.29 0.99
CA LEU A 376 29.35 44.31 1.74
C LEU A 376 28.70 44.50 3.13
N GLY A 377 29.53 44.43 4.18
CA GLY A 377 29.07 44.51 5.56
C GLY A 377 28.86 43.15 6.24
N TRP A 378 29.08 42.03 5.54
CA TRP A 378 29.01 40.67 6.09
C TRP A 378 30.31 39.89 5.84
N PHE A 379 30.65 38.96 6.73
CA PHE A 379 31.86 38.16 6.66
C PHE A 379 31.69 36.78 7.32
N GLY A 380 32.70 35.93 7.15
CA GLY A 380 32.77 34.60 7.76
C GLY A 380 32.05 33.53 6.95
N PRO A 381 31.96 32.28 7.48
CA PRO A 381 31.33 31.17 6.79
C PRO A 381 29.83 31.44 6.57
N ASN A 382 29.34 31.14 5.36
CA ASN A 382 27.99 31.48 4.90
C ASN A 382 27.61 32.97 5.06
N CYS A 383 28.59 33.86 5.27
CA CYS A 383 28.38 35.29 5.52
C CYS A 383 27.43 35.60 6.69
N GLN A 384 27.45 34.80 7.75
CA GLN A 384 26.53 34.93 8.89
C GLN A 384 26.92 36.01 9.90
N SER A 385 28.12 36.60 9.79
CA SER A 385 28.62 37.61 10.73
C SER A 385 28.59 39.01 10.11
N GLN A 386 28.18 40.01 10.87
CA GLN A 386 28.14 41.40 10.42
C GLN A 386 29.45 42.13 10.77
N CYS A 387 29.99 42.92 9.84
CA CYS A 387 31.18 43.75 10.06
C CYS A 387 30.96 44.76 11.20
N MET A 388 31.92 44.84 12.12
CA MET A 388 31.90 45.78 13.25
C MET A 388 32.94 46.91 13.10
N CYS A 389 33.04 47.48 11.90
CA CYS A 389 34.00 48.54 11.59
C CYS A 389 33.42 49.93 11.86
N GLU A 390 34.30 50.89 12.15
CA GLU A 390 33.91 52.27 12.41
C GLU A 390 33.18 52.88 11.20
N HIS A 391 32.19 53.74 11.46
CA HIS A 391 31.35 54.36 10.42
C HIS A 391 30.62 53.40 9.47
N SER A 392 30.40 52.14 9.87
CA SER A 392 29.77 51.10 9.03
C SER A 392 30.55 50.80 7.74
N CYS A 393 31.87 50.95 7.78
CA CYS A 393 32.74 50.58 6.66
C CYS A 393 32.65 49.07 6.36
N PRO A 394 32.81 48.68 5.08
CA PRO A 394 33.00 47.28 4.72
C PRO A 394 34.24 46.70 5.40
N CYS A 395 34.21 45.40 5.66
CA CYS A 395 35.33 44.65 6.21
C CYS A 395 35.76 43.55 5.23
N ASP A 396 36.91 42.93 5.50
CA ASP A 396 37.35 41.73 4.82
C ASP A 396 36.29 40.62 4.93
N ARG A 397 35.89 40.06 3.79
CA ARG A 397 34.79 39.08 3.70
C ARG A 397 35.12 37.74 4.37
N GLU A 398 36.39 37.39 4.50
CA GLU A 398 36.81 36.12 5.13
C GLU A 398 37.01 36.31 6.63
N THR A 399 37.77 37.33 7.01
CA THR A 399 38.30 37.51 8.37
C THR A 399 37.52 38.52 9.21
N GLY A 400 36.73 39.39 8.59
CA GLY A 400 36.06 40.50 9.28
C GLY A 400 36.97 41.69 9.60
N SER A 401 38.21 41.69 9.09
CA SER A 401 39.19 42.75 9.36
C SER A 401 38.79 44.09 8.72
N CYS A 402 38.86 45.16 9.50
CA CYS A 402 38.58 46.53 9.03
C CYS A 402 39.78 47.19 8.33
N ASN A 403 40.93 46.50 8.28
CA ASN A 403 42.16 47.02 7.70
C ASN A 403 42.34 46.52 6.25
N THR A 404 41.30 46.65 5.42
CA THR A 404 41.36 46.26 4.01
C THR A 404 41.70 47.46 3.13
N THR A 405 42.64 47.25 2.21
CA THR A 405 42.85 48.16 1.07
C THR A 405 42.05 47.60 -0.10
N HIS A 406 40.81 48.08 -0.29
CA HIS A 406 40.00 47.64 -1.42
C HIS A 406 40.57 48.18 -2.74
N ASP A 407 40.44 47.38 -3.81
CA ASP A 407 40.83 47.78 -5.16
C ASP A 407 40.10 49.07 -5.57
N GLY A 408 40.80 49.99 -6.25
CA GLY A 408 40.40 51.38 -6.44
C GLY A 408 39.02 51.56 -7.11
N ALA A 409 38.56 50.56 -7.86
CA ALA A 409 37.24 50.54 -8.48
C ALA A 409 36.07 50.41 -7.48
N LEU A 410 36.25 49.69 -6.36
CA LEU A 410 35.22 49.52 -5.33
C LEU A 410 35.11 50.77 -4.44
N GLN A 411 36.24 51.43 -4.18
CA GLN A 411 36.29 52.69 -3.45
C GLN A 411 35.44 53.77 -4.15
N GLU A 412 35.46 53.81 -5.49
CA GLU A 412 34.68 54.76 -6.27
C GLU A 412 33.16 54.45 -6.28
N GLN A 413 32.79 53.16 -6.27
CA GLN A 413 31.40 52.70 -6.13
C GLN A 413 30.82 53.05 -4.75
N LEU A 414 31.55 52.78 -3.66
CA LEU A 414 31.16 53.15 -2.30
C LEU A 414 31.06 54.67 -2.13
N HIS A 415 31.95 55.43 -2.76
CA HIS A 415 31.91 56.90 -2.74
C HIS A 415 30.68 57.44 -3.49
N LYS A 416 30.30 56.84 -4.64
CA LYS A 416 29.07 57.18 -5.38
C LYS A 416 27.80 56.79 -4.62
N ALA A 417 27.76 55.62 -3.97
CA ALA A 417 26.63 55.19 -3.15
C ALA A 417 26.45 56.07 -1.89
N GLY A 418 27.55 56.43 -1.22
CA GLY A 418 27.56 57.38 -0.11
C GLY A 418 27.07 58.77 -0.51
N GLN A 419 27.42 59.25 -1.71
CA GLN A 419 26.88 60.49 -2.27
C GLN A 419 25.38 60.43 -2.55
N CYS A 420 24.86 59.27 -2.97
CA CYS A 420 23.44 59.06 -3.24
C CYS A 420 22.59 58.97 -1.95
N LEU A 421 23.11 58.31 -0.90
CA LEU A 421 22.47 58.29 0.43
C LEU A 421 22.49 59.68 1.09
N ALA A 422 23.58 60.43 0.91
CA ALA A 422 23.66 61.81 1.35
C ALA A 422 22.71 62.73 0.57
N SER A 423 22.46 62.47 -0.72
CA SER A 423 21.46 63.22 -1.50
C SER A 423 20.03 62.87 -1.10
N GLN A 424 19.72 61.59 -0.80
CA GLN A 424 18.41 61.20 -0.28
C GLN A 424 18.10 61.80 1.09
N ASN A 425 19.06 61.86 2.01
CA ASN A 425 18.85 62.53 3.30
C ASN A 425 18.70 64.05 3.18
N LYS A 426 19.24 64.65 2.11
CA LYS A 426 19.05 66.07 1.79
C LYS A 426 17.68 66.36 1.15
N GLU A 427 17.12 65.42 0.40
CA GLU A 427 15.76 65.53 -0.16
C GLU A 427 14.66 65.10 0.82
N ARG A 428 14.90 64.12 1.70
CA ARG A 428 13.93 63.68 2.72
C ARG A 428 13.65 64.74 3.80
N SER A 429 14.53 65.74 3.94
CA SER A 429 14.29 66.92 4.77
C SER A 429 13.43 68.00 4.07
N LYS A 430 13.08 67.85 2.79
CA LYS A 430 12.40 68.90 2.01
C LYS A 430 11.11 68.50 1.30
N GLU A 431 10.64 67.26 1.43
CA GLU A 431 9.29 66.88 1.03
C GLU A 431 8.43 66.50 2.25
N ARG A 432 7.92 67.51 2.96
CA ARG A 432 6.57 67.41 3.52
C ARG A 432 5.61 67.62 2.36
N PHE A 433 4.97 66.54 1.90
CA PHE A 433 3.78 66.63 1.04
C PHE A 433 2.69 67.38 1.81
N SER A 434 2.59 68.70 1.59
CA SER A 434 1.48 69.52 2.04
C SER A 434 0.39 69.46 0.98
N LEU A 435 -0.48 68.45 1.07
CA LEU A 435 -1.74 68.44 0.32
C LEU A 435 -2.65 69.53 0.89
N SER A 436 -3.18 70.39 0.02
CA SER A 436 -4.15 71.45 0.37
C SER A 436 -5.37 70.87 1.08
N GLU A 437 -5.94 71.59 2.07
CA GLU A 437 -7.13 71.17 2.85
C GLU A 437 -8.30 70.71 1.97
N SER A 438 -8.46 71.29 0.77
CA SER A 438 -9.48 70.92 -0.20
C SER A 438 -9.29 69.49 -0.76
N SER A 439 -8.03 69.04 -0.90
CA SER A 439 -7.70 67.69 -1.37
C SER A 439 -7.95 66.63 -0.29
N TRP A 440 -7.72 66.98 0.99
CA TRP A 440 -8.06 66.12 2.12
C TRP A 440 -9.56 65.91 2.27
N LEU A 441 -10.36 66.97 2.06
CA LEU A 441 -11.82 66.88 2.07
C LEU A 441 -12.37 66.02 0.92
N SER A 442 -11.81 66.13 -0.29
CA SER A 442 -12.24 65.29 -1.41
C SER A 442 -11.90 63.82 -1.21
N LEU A 443 -10.70 63.50 -0.70
CA LEU A 443 -10.30 62.12 -0.44
C LEU A 443 -11.11 61.48 0.70
N SER A 444 -11.35 62.22 1.78
CA SER A 444 -12.15 61.74 2.90
C SER A 444 -13.63 61.57 2.54
N CYS A 445 -14.22 62.48 1.76
CA CYS A 445 -15.57 62.29 1.22
C CYS A 445 -15.66 61.09 0.27
N GLY A 446 -14.67 60.88 -0.60
CA GLY A 446 -14.63 59.72 -1.50
C GLY A 446 -14.56 58.39 -0.76
N LEU A 447 -13.70 58.30 0.25
CA LEU A 447 -13.58 57.11 1.11
C LEU A 447 -14.84 56.86 1.94
N ALA A 448 -15.48 57.91 2.47
CA ALA A 448 -16.74 57.80 3.19
C ALA A 448 -17.87 57.28 2.29
N LEU A 449 -17.96 57.76 1.04
CA LEU A 449 -18.96 57.31 0.07
C LEU A 449 -18.76 55.82 -0.27
N LEU A 450 -17.51 55.38 -0.46
CA LEU A 450 -17.17 53.98 -0.71
C LEU A 450 -17.54 53.07 0.47
N LEU A 451 -17.30 53.52 1.71
CA LEU A 451 -17.71 52.80 2.91
C LEU A 451 -19.24 52.67 3.02
N VAL A 452 -19.99 53.72 2.70
CA VAL A 452 -21.46 53.69 2.70
C VAL A 452 -21.99 52.73 1.64
N LEU A 453 -21.43 52.75 0.42
CA LEU A 453 -21.81 51.82 -0.64
C LEU A 453 -21.52 50.35 -0.27
N SER A 454 -20.36 50.09 0.35
CA SER A 454 -20.01 48.76 0.85
C SER A 454 -20.96 48.29 1.96
N ALA A 455 -21.30 49.17 2.90
CA ALA A 455 -22.25 48.85 3.97
C ALA A 455 -23.66 48.56 3.42
N LEU A 456 -24.15 49.35 2.46
CA LEU A 456 -25.43 49.11 1.80
C LEU A 456 -25.45 47.79 1.03
N GLY A 457 -24.36 47.45 0.34
CA GLY A 457 -24.20 46.15 -0.34
C GLY A 457 -24.28 44.97 0.63
N ASN A 458 -23.58 45.07 1.76
CA ASN A 458 -23.60 44.04 2.80
C ASN A 458 -24.97 43.91 3.47
N VAL A 459 -25.68 45.01 3.73
CA VAL A 459 -27.06 44.98 4.25
C VAL A 459 -28.02 44.33 3.25
N GLY A 460 -27.88 44.62 1.95
CA GLY A 460 -28.65 43.96 0.89
C GLY A 460 -28.43 42.45 0.85
N LEU A 461 -27.19 42.00 1.01
CA LEU A 461 -26.85 40.58 1.08
C LEU A 461 -27.49 39.89 2.29
N VAL A 462 -27.46 40.53 3.47
CA VAL A 462 -28.07 40.00 4.69
C VAL A 462 -29.60 39.94 4.59
N LEU A 463 -30.24 40.94 3.99
CA LEU A 463 -31.69 40.93 3.77
C LEU A 463 -32.11 39.86 2.76
N LYS A 464 -31.31 39.61 1.72
CA LYS A 464 -31.55 38.53 0.75
C LYS A 464 -31.46 37.14 1.41
N VAL A 465 -30.44 36.93 2.25
CA VAL A 465 -30.29 35.69 3.03
C VAL A 465 -31.45 35.50 4.02
N ARG A 466 -31.99 36.58 4.62
CA ARG A 466 -33.17 36.51 5.49
C ARG A 466 -34.46 36.19 4.71
N ALA A 467 -34.63 36.71 3.49
CA ALA A 467 -35.78 36.42 2.65
C ALA A 467 -35.80 34.96 2.16
N GLU A 468 -34.64 34.39 1.84
CA GLU A 468 -34.52 32.98 1.44
C GLU A 468 -34.76 32.01 2.62
N ARG A 469 -34.43 32.41 3.86
CA ARG A 469 -34.62 31.57 5.05
C ARG A 469 -36.05 31.47 5.57
N GLN A 470 -36.96 32.38 5.16
CA GLN A 470 -38.38 32.34 5.56
C GLN A 470 -39.30 31.56 4.60
N ARG A 471 -38.78 31.00 3.50
CA ARG A 471 -39.59 30.31 2.47
C ARG A 471 -39.40 28.78 2.40
N GLY A 472 -38.72 28.19 3.36
CA GLY A 472 -38.56 26.74 3.49
C GLY A 472 -39.65 26.11 4.35
N ASP A 473 -40.80 25.82 3.75
CA ASP A 473 -41.88 25.06 4.36
C ASP A 473 -41.51 23.55 4.28
N TYR A 474 -41.16 22.92 5.40
CA TYR A 474 -40.85 21.49 5.43
C TYR A 474 -42.15 20.68 5.37
N ARG A 475 -42.52 20.17 4.18
CA ARG A 475 -43.59 19.18 4.03
C ARG A 475 -43.06 17.76 4.22
N TYR A 476 -43.53 17.10 5.27
CA TYR A 476 -43.42 15.64 5.46
C TYR A 476 -44.31 14.93 4.42
N HIS A 477 -43.74 14.02 3.62
CA HIS A 477 -44.50 13.08 2.79
C HIS A 477 -44.48 11.69 3.44
N PRO A 478 -45.64 11.11 3.83
CA PRO A 478 -45.72 9.72 4.26
C PRO A 478 -45.56 8.77 3.07
N LEU A 479 -44.70 7.77 3.22
CA LEU A 479 -44.45 6.67 2.27
C LEU A 479 -45.65 5.70 2.21
N ARG A 480 -46.76 6.09 1.59
CA ARG A 480 -47.85 5.16 1.23
C ARG A 480 -48.32 5.19 -0.23
N ASP A 481 -47.79 6.07 -1.07
CA ASP A 481 -48.24 6.21 -2.47
C ASP A 481 -47.17 5.85 -3.52
N MET A 482 -46.37 4.80 -3.30
CA MET A 482 -45.47 4.25 -4.34
C MET A 482 -45.90 2.88 -4.89
N ASN A 483 -47.06 2.37 -4.49
CA ASN A 483 -47.67 1.22 -5.18
C ASN A 483 -48.56 1.74 -6.32
N GLY A 484 -47.95 1.96 -7.49
CA GLY A 484 -48.67 2.02 -8.74
C GLY A 484 -49.13 0.61 -9.14
N ALA A 485 -50.44 0.40 -9.08
CA ALA A 485 -51.10 -0.66 -9.80
C ALA A 485 -51.10 -0.34 -11.30
N ALA A 486 -50.57 -1.26 -12.10
CA ALA A 486 -51.08 -1.65 -13.42
C ALA A 486 -50.46 -3.01 -13.78
#